data_AF-A0A8T5J4Q2-F1
#
_entry.id   AF-A0A8T5J4Q2-F1
#
_cell.length_a   1.000
_cell.length_b   1.000
_cell.length_c   1.000
_cell.angle_alpha   90.00
_cell.angle_beta   90.00
_cell.angle_gamma   90.00
#
_symmetry.space_group_name_H-M   'P 1'
#
loop_
_entity.id
_entity.type
_entity.pdbx_description
1 polymer ?
#
loop_
_entity_poly.entity_id
_entity_poly.type
_entity_poly.pdbx_seq_one_letter_code
_entity_poly.pdbx_strand_id
1 'polypeptide(L)' 'MAQNETGILSIITWIVGIIVSLAVGFALIDGVIAVPMLGIVNVIAGWVVVVGAIISVIMAIFSK' A
#
# COMPACT_ATOMS: atom_id res chain seq x y z
N MET A 1 22.41 0.94 -0.06
CA MET A 1 22.47 -0.36 -0.75
C MET A 1 22.39 -0.08 -2.23
N ALA A 2 23.54 -0.05 -2.87
CA ALA A 2 23.67 0.16 -4.30
C ALA A 2 23.44 -1.18 -4.99
N GLN A 3 22.50 -1.25 -5.94
CA GLN A 3 22.75 -1.98 -7.18
C GLN A 3 21.72 -1.63 -8.25
N ASN A 4 22.27 -1.33 -9.42
CA ASN A 4 21.64 -0.84 -10.62
C ASN A 4 21.11 -2.06 -11.41
N GLU A 5 20.15 -2.81 -10.85
CA GLU A 5 19.78 -4.13 -11.38
C GLU A 5 18.30 -4.20 -11.82
N THR A 6 18.12 -3.95 -13.12
CA THR A 6 16.94 -4.27 -13.95
C THR A 6 15.62 -3.60 -13.56
N GLY A 7 15.16 -2.65 -14.38
CA GLY A 7 13.87 -1.95 -14.19
C GLY A 7 12.68 -2.88 -13.94
N ILE A 8 12.74 -4.14 -14.41
CA ILE A 8 11.75 -5.18 -14.16
C ILE A 8 11.64 -5.54 -12.67
N LEU A 9 12.74 -5.77 -11.94
CA LEU A 9 12.67 -6.12 -10.51
C LEU A 9 12.14 -4.94 -9.67
N SER A 10 12.48 -3.71 -10.05
CA SER A 10 11.94 -2.51 -9.40
C SER A 10 10.43 -2.35 -9.63
N ILE A 11 9.95 -2.66 -10.84
CA ILE A 11 8.51 -2.62 -11.16
C ILE A 11 7.77 -3.71 -10.39
N ILE A 12 8.31 -4.93 -10.36
CA ILE A 12 7.69 -6.05 -9.65
C ILE A 12 7.59 -5.75 -8.15
N THR A 13 8.66 -5.26 -7.52
CA THR A 13 8.63 -4.90 -6.09
C THR A 13 7.65 -3.77 -5.79
N TRP A 14 7.52 -2.78 -6.68
CA TRP A 14 6.51 -1.72 -6.57
C TRP A 14 5.07 -2.27 -6.67
N ILE A 15 4.77 -3.11 -7.67
CA ILE A 15 3.45 -3.73 -7.84
C ILE A 15 3.10 -4.58 -6.62
N VAL A 16 4.03 -5.42 -6.16
CA VAL A 16 3.84 -6.25 -4.95
C VAL A 16 3.54 -5.36 -3.75
N GLY A 17 4.28 -4.26 -3.58
CA GLY A 17 4.04 -3.28 -2.52
C GLY A 17 2.63 -2.68 -2.55
N ILE A 18 2.11 -2.35 -3.74
CA ILE A 18 0.74 -1.84 -3.90
C ILE A 18 -0.29 -2.90 -3.53
N ILE A 19 -0.15 -4.12 -4.05
CA ILE A 19 -1.10 -5.20 -3.80
C ILE A 19 -1.18 -5.50 -2.30
N VAL A 20 -0.03 -5.62 -1.63
CA VAL A 20 0.03 -5.86 -0.19
C VAL A 20 -0.57 -4.69 0.60
N SER A 21 -0.27 -3.45 0.21
CA SER A 21 -0.82 -2.26 0.87
C SER A 21 -2.34 -2.19 0.76
N LEU A 22 -2.90 -2.45 -0.42
CA LEU A 22 -4.36 -2.47 -0.64
C LEU A 22 -5.02 -3.62 0.14
N ALA A 23 -4.42 -4.82 0.12
CA ALA A 23 -4.94 -5.97 0.87
C ALA A 23 -4.99 -5.68 2.38
N VAL A 24 -3.94 -5.08 2.94
CA VAL A 24 -3.90 -4.69 4.36
C VAL A 24 -4.88 -3.56 4.63
N GLY A 25 -4.96 -2.54 3.78
CA GLY A 25 -5.89 -1.43 3.91
C GLY A 25 -7.35 -1.89 3.96
N PHE A 26 -7.77 -2.75 3.04
CA PHE A 26 -9.11 -3.34 3.05
C PHE A 26 -9.34 -4.25 4.27
N ALA A 27 -8.34 -5.06 4.65
CA ALA A 27 -8.44 -5.90 5.85
C ALA A 27 -8.62 -5.10 7.15
N LEU A 28 -8.08 -3.88 7.22
CA LEU A 28 -8.26 -2.96 8.34
C LEU A 28 -9.62 -2.26 8.32
N ILE A 29 -10.14 -1.93 7.13
CA ILE A 29 -11.47 -1.29 6.95
C ILE A 29 -12.60 -2.27 7.28
N ASP A 30 -12.53 -3.50 6.75
CA ASP A 30 -13.55 -4.54 6.97
C ASP A 30 -13.45 -5.18 8.38
N GLY A 31 -12.46 -4.78 9.19
CA GLY A 31 -12.28 -5.29 10.54
C GLY A 31 -11.82 -6.76 10.62
N VAL A 32 -11.44 -7.36 9.48
CA VAL A 32 -10.86 -8.71 9.41
C VAL A 32 -9.56 -8.79 10.22
N ILE A 33 -8.76 -7.73 10.17
CA ILE A 33 -7.62 -7.51 11.08
C ILE A 33 -8.01 -6.37 12.02
N ALA A 34 -8.62 -6.71 13.14
CA ALA A 34 -8.87 -5.77 14.22
C ALA A 34 -7.63 -5.68 15.10
N VAL A 35 -6.89 -4.57 15.05
CA VAL A 35 -5.85 -4.30 16.04
C VAL A 35 -6.56 -3.91 17.35
N PRO A 36 -6.53 -4.75 18.39
CA PRO A 36 -7.37 -4.57 19.59
C PRO A 36 -7.11 -3.25 20.32
N MET A 37 -5.94 -2.65 20.09
CA MET A 37 -5.48 -1.43 20.75
C MET A 37 -5.91 -0.13 20.04
N LEU A 38 -6.38 -0.20 18.78
CA LEU A 38 -6.59 1.00 17.95
C LEU A 38 -8.06 1.38 17.73
N GLY A 39 -9.03 0.50 18.03
CA GLY A 39 -10.46 0.82 17.92
C GLY A 39 -10.82 1.50 16.59
N ILE A 40 -11.44 2.68 16.63
CA ILE A 40 -11.84 3.45 15.44
C ILE A 40 -10.66 3.92 14.57
N VAL A 41 -9.46 4.02 15.14
CA VAL A 41 -8.24 4.41 14.43
C VAL A 41 -7.81 3.32 13.45
N ASN A 42 -8.22 2.07 13.65
CA ASN A 42 -7.94 0.96 12.74
C ASN A 42 -8.56 1.21 11.34
N VAL A 43 -9.80 1.69 11.30
CA VAL A 43 -10.51 1.99 10.06
C VAL A 43 -9.90 3.22 9.36
N ILE A 44 -9.52 4.23 10.14
CA ILE A 44 -8.84 5.43 9.62
C ILE A 44 -7.48 5.05 9.02
N ALA A 45 -6.71 4.20 9.68
CA ALA A 45 -5.43 3.71 9.19
C ALA A 45 -5.59 2.94 7.87
N GLY A 46 -6.63 2.10 7.75
CA GLY A 46 -6.94 1.41 6.50
C GLY A 46 -7.21 2.38 5.34
N TRP A 47 -8.01 3.42 5.56
CA TRP A 47 -8.26 4.45 4.55
C TRP A 47 -7.02 5.26 4.16
N VAL A 48 -6.15 5.59 5.12
CA VAL A 48 -4.87 6.27 4.83
C VAL A 48 -4.00 5.44 3.90
N VAL A 49 -3.92 4.12 4.14
CA VAL A 49 -3.15 3.20 3.28
C VAL A 49 -3.75 3.11 1.89
N VAL A 50 -5.07 2.98 1.76
CA VAL A 50 -5.76 2.92 0.46
C VAL A 50 -5.52 4.19 -0.35
N VAL A 51 -5.70 5.36 0.26
CA VAL A 51 -5.47 6.65 -0.42
C VAL A 51 -4.01 6.81 -0.81
N GLY A 52 -3.07 6.47 0.08
CA GLY A 52 -1.64 6.50 -0.21
C GLY A 52 -1.25 5.58 -1.38
N ALA A 53 -1.82 4.37 -1.44
CA ALA A 53 -1.60 3.44 -2.55
C ALA A 53 -2.16 3.98 -3.87
N ILE A 54 -3.34 4.59 -3.87
CA ILE A 54 -3.93 5.22 -5.06
C ILE A 54 -3.05 6.38 -5.54
N ILE A 55 -2.60 7.25 -4.64
CA ILE A 55 -1.70 8.36 -4.98
C ILE A 55 -0.38 7.84 -5.55
N SER A 56 0.19 6.79 -4.97
CA SER A 56 1.42 6.14 -5.48
C SER A 56 1.25 5.64 -6.91
N VAL A 57 0.12 4.99 -7.21
CA VAL A 57 -0.22 4.53 -8.58
C VAL A 57 -0.37 5.70 -9.53
N ILE A 58 -1.13 6.73 -9.15
CA ILE A 58 -1.31 7.94 -9.95
C ILE A 58 0.05 8.57 -10.25
N MET A 59 0.87 8.82 -9.22
CA MET A 59 2.18 9.41 -9.40
C MET A 59 3.10 8.59 -10.30
N ALA A 60 3.09 7.26 -10.19
CA ALA A 60 3.88 6.39 -11.06
C ALA A 60 3.42 6.42 -12.53
N ILE A 61 2.12 6.60 -12.77
CA ILE A 61 1.58 6.74 -14.14
C ILE A 61 1.94 8.12 -14.72
N PHE A 62 1.83 9.19 -13.92
CA PHE A 62 2.06 10.57 -14.37
C PHE A 62 3.55 10.97 -14.41
N SER A 63 4.40 10.40 -13.55
CA SER A 63 5.85 10.70 -13.47
C SER A 63 6.72 9.71 -14.26
N LYS A 64 6.28 9.35 -15.47
CA LYS A 64 6.98 8.42 -16.37
C LYS A 64 8.42 8.85 -16.68
#